data_AF-A0A0F9EYT0-F1
#
_entry.id   AF-A0A0F9EYT0-F1
#
_cell.length_a   1.000
_cell.length_b   1.000
_cell.length_c   1.000
_cell.angle_alpha   90.00
_cell.angle_beta   90.00
_cell.angle_gamma   90.00
#
_symmetry.space_group_name_H-M   'P 1'
#
loop_
_entity.id
_entity.type
_entity.pdbx_description
1 polymer ?
#
loop_
_entity_poly.entity_id
_entity_poly.type
_entity_poly.pdbx_seq_one_letter_code
_entity_poly.pdbx_strand_id
1 'polypeptide(L)'
;MRILTPVFVNRFAGHIMNIHPSLLPKYPGLHTHQRAIDAGDHAAGATVHFVTSDLDGGPAIIQAEVPINSGDTADILANRTLVQEHQIYPLAAQWFCKGRLTLNNGAPHLDGNALPETGFPFSTANTEQ
;
A
#
# COMPACT_ATOMS: atom_id res chain seq x y z
N MET A 1 -16.70 -3.72 4.30
CA MET A 1 -15.79 -4.17 3.22
C MET A 1 -16.56 -5.00 2.21
N ARG A 2 -16.38 -4.77 0.90
CA ARG A 2 -17.02 -5.53 -0.19
C ARG A 2 -15.97 -5.78 -1.28
N ILE A 3 -15.88 -7.03 -1.75
CA ILE A 3 -15.04 -7.38 -2.90
C ILE A 3 -15.71 -6.87 -4.19
N LEU A 4 -14.95 -6.16 -5.03
CA LEU A 4 -15.42 -5.68 -6.33
C LEU A 4 -15.43 -6.82 -7.35
N THR A 5 -16.41 -6.84 -8.25
CA THR A 5 -16.49 -7.88 -9.27
C THR A 5 -15.43 -7.66 -10.35
N PRO A 6 -14.90 -8.72 -10.99
CA PRO A 6 -13.92 -8.58 -12.08
C PRO A 6 -14.40 -7.67 -13.21
N VAL A 7 -15.69 -7.70 -13.54
CA VAL A 7 -16.29 -6.82 -14.57
C VAL A 7 -16.12 -5.35 -14.21
N PHE A 8 -16.33 -4.99 -12.94
CA PHE A 8 -16.15 -3.61 -12.48
C PHE A 8 -14.68 -3.21 -12.51
N VAL A 9 -13.81 -4.06 -11.94
CA VAL A 9 -12.36 -3.77 -11.87
C VAL A 9 -11.77 -3.60 -13.27
N ASN A 10 -12.08 -4.49 -14.20
CA ASN A 10 -11.57 -4.43 -15.57
C ASN A 10 -12.01 -3.16 -16.30
N ARG A 11 -13.23 -2.66 -16.05
CA ARG A 11 -13.72 -1.41 -16.65
C ARG A 11 -12.91 -0.18 -16.24
N PHE A 12 -12.34 -0.21 -15.04
CA PHE A 12 -11.56 0.90 -14.47
C PHE A 12 -10.11 0.50 -14.18
N ALA A 13 -9.57 -0.46 -14.93
CA ALA A 13 -8.21 -0.92 -14.77
C ALA A 13 -7.23 0.27 -14.84
N GLY A 14 -6.27 0.34 -13.90
CA GLY A 14 -5.33 1.46 -13.78
C GLY A 14 -5.90 2.77 -13.23
N HIS A 15 -7.18 2.80 -12.86
CA HIS A 15 -7.87 3.99 -12.34
C HIS A 15 -8.51 3.77 -10.96
N ILE A 16 -8.36 2.59 -10.38
CA ILE A 16 -8.79 2.29 -9.01
C ILE A 16 -7.53 2.07 -8.17
N MET A 17 -7.41 2.79 -7.07
CA MET A 17 -6.39 2.59 -6.05
C MET A 17 -7.04 2.10 -4.76
N ASN A 18 -6.30 1.31 -3.99
CA ASN A 18 -6.66 0.88 -2.65
C ASN A 18 -5.46 1.02 -1.73
N ILE A 19 -5.71 1.17 -0.43
CA ILE A 19 -4.70 1.07 0.61
C ILE A 19 -4.95 -0.18 1.43
N HIS A 20 -3.88 -0.91 1.72
CA HIS A 20 -3.92 -2.15 2.47
C HIS A 20 -2.95 -2.10 3.66
N PRO A 21 -3.38 -2.45 4.90
CA PRO A 21 -2.60 -2.29 6.12
C PRO A 21 -1.56 -3.40 6.32
N SER A 22 -0.78 -3.73 5.29
CA SER A 22 0.41 -4.57 5.39
C SER A 22 1.47 -4.16 4.39
N LEU A 23 2.69 -4.70 4.55
CA LEU A 23 3.77 -4.62 3.57
C LEU A 23 3.53 -5.68 2.49
N LEU A 24 2.66 -5.41 1.52
CA LEU A 24 2.37 -6.36 0.43
C LEU A 24 3.66 -6.81 -0.28
N PRO A 25 3.79 -8.09 -0.66
CA PRO A 25 2.73 -9.11 -0.74
C PRO A 25 2.42 -9.83 0.59
N LYS A 26 3.03 -9.46 1.71
CA LYS A 26 2.71 -10.09 3.00
C LYS A 26 1.30 -9.76 3.43
N TYR A 27 0.62 -10.74 4.03
CA TYR A 27 -0.64 -10.55 4.72
C TYR A 27 -1.76 -9.90 3.87
N PRO A 28 -2.13 -10.42 2.68
CA PRO A 28 -3.37 -10.02 2.03
C PRO A 28 -4.58 -10.41 2.90
N GLY A 29 -5.70 -9.69 2.77
CA GLY A 29 -6.91 -9.90 3.57
C GLY A 29 -6.84 -9.32 4.99
N LEU A 30 -7.58 -9.93 5.92
CA LEU A 30 -7.88 -9.32 7.22
C LEU A 30 -6.81 -9.61 8.30
N HIS A 31 -6.92 -8.92 9.45
CA HIS A 31 -6.10 -9.13 10.64
C HIS A 31 -4.58 -9.03 10.39
N THR A 32 -4.18 -8.12 9.51
CA THR A 32 -2.78 -7.94 9.08
C THR A 32 -1.82 -7.71 10.24
N HIS A 33 -2.17 -6.81 11.16
CA HIS A 33 -1.33 -6.45 12.31
C HIS A 33 -1.10 -7.63 13.25
N GLN A 34 -2.16 -8.37 13.61
CA GLN A 34 -2.04 -9.53 14.48
C GLN A 34 -1.19 -10.62 13.82
N ARG A 35 -1.40 -10.88 12.51
CA ARG A 35 -0.59 -11.87 11.79
C ARG A 35 0.89 -11.49 11.73
N ALA A 36 1.22 -10.20 11.56
CA ALA A 36 2.61 -9.73 11.58
C ALA A 36 3.27 -9.95 12.96
N ILE A 37 2.53 -9.67 14.05
CA ILE A 37 2.99 -9.92 15.42
C ILE A 37 3.17 -11.42 15.67
N ASP A 38 2.19 -12.25 15.31
CA ASP A 38 2.23 -13.70 15.50
C ASP A 38 3.37 -14.36 14.71
N ALA A 39 3.71 -13.81 13.54
CA ALA A 39 4.83 -14.26 12.73
C ALA A 39 6.20 -13.83 13.26
N GLY A 40 6.24 -12.94 14.27
CA GLY A 40 7.49 -12.41 14.81
C GLY A 40 8.20 -11.44 13.88
N ASP A 41 7.46 -10.76 12.98
CA ASP A 41 8.05 -9.76 12.10
C ASP A 41 8.63 -8.58 12.91
N HIS A 42 9.69 -7.96 12.41
CA HIS A 42 10.27 -6.75 13.01
C HIS A 42 9.57 -5.46 12.53
N ALA A 43 8.80 -5.56 11.45
CA ALA A 43 8.17 -4.44 10.79
C ALA A 43 6.81 -4.82 10.20
N ALA A 44 5.87 -3.88 10.27
CA ALA A 44 4.62 -3.90 9.52
C ALA A 44 4.53 -2.60 8.71
N GLY A 45 3.35 -2.29 8.17
CA GLY A 45 3.16 -1.06 7.44
C GLY A 45 1.90 -1.08 6.61
N ALA A 46 1.87 -0.24 5.59
CA ALA A 46 0.78 -0.15 4.63
C ALA A 46 1.31 0.04 3.21
N THR A 47 0.57 -0.51 2.24
CA THR A 47 0.85 -0.40 0.81
C THR A 47 -0.36 0.21 0.12
N VAL A 48 -0.14 1.28 -0.65
CA VAL A 48 -1.10 1.75 -1.66
C VAL A 48 -0.80 1.03 -2.96
N HIS A 49 -1.81 0.48 -3.62
CA HIS A 49 -1.65 -0.28 -4.85
C HIS A 49 -2.80 -0.01 -5.82
N PHE A 50 -2.57 -0.29 -7.11
CA PHE A 50 -3.69 -0.36 -8.06
C PHE A 50 -4.54 -1.59 -7.78
N VAL A 51 -5.86 -1.50 -7.95
CA VAL A 51 -6.76 -2.65 -7.77
C VAL A 51 -6.78 -3.50 -9.03
N THR A 52 -6.59 -4.81 -8.86
CA THR A 52 -6.79 -5.85 -9.88
C THR A 52 -7.90 -6.80 -9.44
N SER A 53 -8.22 -7.82 -10.24
CA SER A 53 -9.18 -8.86 -9.85
C SER A 53 -8.70 -9.71 -8.68
N ASP A 54 -7.39 -9.70 -8.42
CA ASP A 54 -6.78 -10.46 -7.34
C ASP A 54 -6.87 -9.67 -6.03
N LEU A 55 -7.30 -10.34 -4.96
CA LEU A 55 -7.44 -9.72 -3.64
C LEU A 55 -6.09 -9.21 -3.15
N ASP A 56 -5.98 -7.90 -2.93
CA ASP A 56 -4.78 -7.20 -2.48
C ASP A 56 -3.52 -7.56 -3.30
N GLY A 57 -3.70 -7.92 -4.59
CA GLY A 57 -2.66 -8.47 -5.45
C GLY A 57 -2.23 -7.57 -6.61
N GLY A 58 -2.79 -6.36 -6.68
CA GLY A 58 -2.42 -5.42 -7.72
C GLY A 58 -1.07 -4.74 -7.45
N PRO A 59 -0.47 -4.11 -8.46
CA PRO A 59 0.89 -3.62 -8.37
C PRO A 59 1.01 -2.44 -7.39
N ALA A 60 2.03 -2.49 -6.54
CA ALA A 60 2.26 -1.51 -5.49
C ALA A 60 2.75 -0.15 -6.04
N ILE A 61 2.23 0.92 -5.45
CA ILE A 61 2.54 2.31 -5.81
C ILE A 61 3.50 2.91 -4.78
N ILE A 62 3.15 2.82 -3.51
CA ILE A 62 3.93 3.38 -2.40
C ILE A 62 3.70 2.53 -1.16
N GLN A 63 4.76 2.35 -0.38
CA GLN A 63 4.73 1.55 0.83
C GLN A 63 5.44 2.28 1.96
N ALA A 64 4.82 2.28 3.15
CA ALA A 64 5.41 2.84 4.36
C ALA A 64 5.58 1.74 5.39
N GLU A 65 6.78 1.68 5.97
CA GLU A 65 7.14 0.74 7.03
C GLU A 65 6.99 1.38 8.42
N VAL A 66 6.53 0.59 9.38
CA VAL A 66 6.53 0.94 10.81
C VAL A 66 7.16 -0.19 11.63
N PRO A 67 7.94 0.12 12.66
CA PRO A 67 8.53 -0.90 13.52
C PRO A 67 7.45 -1.61 14.33
N ILE A 68 7.66 -2.91 14.58
CA ILE A 68 6.94 -3.69 15.58
C ILE A 68 7.80 -3.73 16.84
N ASN A 69 7.34 -3.08 17.90
CA ASN A 69 8.05 -3.00 19.17
C ASN A 69 7.68 -4.18 20.08
N SER A 70 8.59 -4.50 21.01
CA SER A 70 8.28 -5.50 22.04
C SER A 70 7.08 -5.05 22.89
N GLY A 71 6.10 -5.94 23.03
CA GLY A 71 4.87 -5.66 23.77
C GLY A 71 3.79 -4.92 22.96
N ASP A 72 4.00 -4.66 21.67
CA ASP A 72 2.94 -4.15 20.80
C ASP A 72 1.74 -5.11 20.78
N THR A 73 0.55 -4.54 20.86
CA THR A 73 -0.70 -5.22 20.50
C THR A 73 -1.08 -4.89 19.07
N ALA A 74 -1.99 -5.67 18.47
CA ALA A 74 -2.51 -5.37 17.14
C ALA A 74 -3.09 -3.96 17.03
N ASP A 75 -3.76 -3.46 18.07
CA ASP A 75 -4.33 -2.10 18.09
C ASP A 75 -3.26 -1.01 18.13
N ILE A 76 -2.18 -1.21 18.90
CA ILE A 76 -1.05 -0.26 18.94
C ILE A 76 -0.39 -0.20 17.56
N LEU A 77 -0.14 -1.36 16.96
CA LEU A 77 0.46 -1.45 15.64
C LEU A 77 -0.46 -0.86 14.56
N ALA A 78 -1.77 -1.11 14.63
CA ALA A 78 -2.77 -0.54 13.73
C ALA A 78 -2.77 0.99 13.78
N ASN A 79 -2.79 1.58 14.97
CA ASN A 79 -2.74 3.04 15.13
C ASN A 79 -1.44 3.64 14.57
N ARG A 80 -0.31 2.96 14.75
CA ARG A 80 0.98 3.38 14.18
C ARG A 80 0.97 3.32 12.65
N THR A 81 0.43 2.24 12.08
CA THR A 81 0.26 2.08 10.62
C THR A 81 -0.69 3.14 10.06
N LEU A 82 -1.81 3.43 10.72
CA LEU A 82 -2.82 4.39 10.29
C LEU A 82 -2.24 5.81 10.09
N VAL A 83 -1.27 6.21 10.94
CA VAL A 83 -0.56 7.49 10.75
C VAL A 83 0.16 7.54 9.40
N GLN A 84 0.78 6.43 8.98
CA GLN A 84 1.44 6.33 7.68
C GLN A 84 0.44 6.28 6.53
N GLU A 85 -0.68 5.58 6.69
CA GLU A 85 -1.76 5.53 5.69
C GLU A 85 -2.26 6.93 5.32
N HIS A 86 -2.44 7.79 6.33
CA HIS A 86 -2.83 9.18 6.13
C HIS A 86 -1.78 10.02 5.39
N GLN A 87 -0.53 9.58 5.32
CA GLN A 87 0.53 10.24 4.53
C GLN A 87 0.57 9.69 3.10
N ILE A 88 0.68 8.37 2.96
CA ILE A 88 0.99 7.76 1.66
C ILE A 88 -0.22 7.73 0.72
N TYR A 89 -1.45 7.63 1.24
CA TYR A 89 -2.61 7.55 0.36
C TYR A 89 -2.88 8.88 -0.36
N PRO A 90 -2.93 10.05 0.33
CA PRO A 90 -3.08 11.33 -0.36
C PRO A 90 -1.91 11.64 -1.29
N LEU A 91 -0.68 11.20 -0.96
CA LEU A 91 0.49 11.40 -1.80
C LEU A 91 0.38 10.61 -3.13
N ALA A 92 0.02 9.34 -3.07
CA ALA A 92 -0.24 8.53 -4.26
C ALA A 92 -1.37 9.12 -5.13
N ALA A 93 -2.47 9.53 -4.50
CA ALA A 93 -3.57 10.19 -5.19
C ALA A 93 -3.12 11.51 -5.85
N GLN A 94 -2.27 12.30 -5.17
CA GLN A 94 -1.71 13.52 -5.73
C GLN A 94 -0.84 13.23 -6.97
N TRP A 95 0.01 12.21 -6.92
CA TRP A 95 0.82 11.82 -8.08
C TRP A 95 -0.04 11.41 -9.27
N PHE A 96 -1.10 10.65 -9.02
CA PHE A 96 -2.06 10.26 -10.06
C PHE A 96 -2.77 11.47 -10.66
N CYS A 97 -3.33 12.36 -9.84
CA CYS A 97 -4.02 13.57 -10.29
C CYS A 97 -3.12 14.55 -11.06
N LYS A 98 -1.82 14.58 -10.75
CA LYS A 98 -0.82 15.38 -11.47
C LYS A 98 -0.28 14.71 -12.73
N GLY A 99 -0.76 13.50 -13.08
CA GLY A 99 -0.24 12.73 -14.22
C GLY A 99 1.19 12.21 -14.04
N ARG A 100 1.72 12.25 -12.81
CA ARG A 100 3.07 11.76 -12.47
C ARG A 100 3.09 10.24 -12.31
N LEU A 101 1.99 9.67 -11.82
CA LEU A 101 1.81 8.23 -11.65
C LEU A 101 0.99 7.67 -12.81
N THR A 102 1.55 6.75 -13.58
CA THR A 102 0.85 6.02 -14.65
C THR A 102 1.00 4.50 -14.47
N LEU A 103 0.10 3.73 -15.09
CA LEU A 103 0.21 2.27 -15.16
C LEU A 103 0.53 1.87 -16.60
N ASN A 104 1.76 1.43 -16.86
CA ASN A 104 2.22 1.06 -18.20
C ASN A 104 2.51 -0.44 -18.23
N ASN A 105 1.88 -1.19 -19.14
CA ASN A 105 2.04 -2.65 -19.26
C ASN A 105 1.89 -3.41 -17.92
N GLY A 106 0.97 -2.95 -17.05
CA GLY A 106 0.75 -3.54 -15.73
C GLY A 106 1.74 -3.12 -14.64
N ALA A 107 2.74 -2.28 -14.95
CA ALA A 107 3.73 -1.78 -14.01
C ALA A 107 3.54 -0.27 -13.71
N PRO A 108 3.46 0.12 -12.43
CA PRO A 108 3.38 1.52 -12.04
C PRO A 108 4.67 2.27 -12.39
N HIS A 109 4.52 3.46 -12.96
CA HIS A 109 5.62 4.36 -13.27
C HIS A 109 5.39 5.70 -12.57
N LEU A 110 6.42 6.22 -11.90
CA LEU A 110 6.43 7.54 -11.28
C LEU A 110 7.44 8.42 -12.02
N ASP A 111 6.96 9.54 -12.58
CA ASP A 111 7.76 10.47 -13.39
C ASP A 111 8.51 9.76 -14.54
N GLY A 112 7.86 8.77 -15.15
CA GLY A 112 8.42 7.97 -16.24
C GLY A 112 9.32 6.82 -15.81
N ASN A 113 9.62 6.66 -14.52
CA ASN A 113 10.45 5.58 -14.01
C ASN A 113 9.60 4.44 -13.45
N ALA A 114 9.88 3.20 -13.84
CA ALA A 114 9.21 2.04 -13.26
C ALA A 114 9.47 1.95 -11.76
N LEU A 115 8.41 1.75 -10.98
CA LEU A 115 8.51 1.50 -9.55
C LEU A 115 8.93 0.04 -9.29
N PRO A 116 9.65 -0.25 -8.18
CA PRO A 116 9.96 -1.62 -7.79
C PRO A 116 8.68 -2.37 -7.42
N GLU A 117 8.76 -3.70 -7.30
CA GLU A 117 7.59 -4.55 -6.99
C GLU A 117 6.86 -4.15 -5.68
N THR A 118 7.60 -3.62 -4.71
CA THR A 118 7.08 -3.12 -3.42
C THR A 118 6.57 -1.68 -3.50
N GLY A 119 6.63 -1.04 -4.66
CA GLY A 119 6.33 0.38 -4.83
C GLY A 119 7.39 1.32 -4.25
N PHE A 120 7.14 2.62 -4.35
CA PHE A 120 8.05 3.65 -3.82
C PHE A 120 8.23 3.49 -2.30
N PRO A 121 9.48 3.41 -1.78
CA PRO A 121 9.72 3.30 -0.34
C PRO A 121 9.51 4.66 0.34
N PHE A 122 8.42 4.79 1.09
CA PHE A 122 8.15 6.00 1.86
C PHE A 122 8.98 6.01 3.15
N SER A 123 9.62 7.15 3.41
CA SER A 123 10.26 7.46 4.67
C SER A 123 9.85 8.86 5.09
N THR A 124 9.47 9.03 6.35
CA THR A 124 9.17 10.35 6.94
C THR A 124 10.38 11.27 6.97
N ALA A 125 11.60 10.75 6.75
CA ALA A 125 12.79 11.59 6.57
C ALA A 125 12.80 12.38 5.25
N ASN A 126 11.94 12.01 4.28
CA ASN A 126 11.93 12.60 2.94
C ASN A 126 10.85 13.69 2.76
N THR A 127 10.16 14.12 3.82
CA THR A 127 9.03 15.07 3.72
C THR A 127 9.42 16.54 3.90
N GLU A 128 10.72 16.85 4.02
CA GLU A 128 11.26 18.22 4.16
C GLU A 128 12.03 18.72 2.93
N GLN A 129 11.75 18.23 1.71
CA GLN A 129 12.31 18.78 0.47
C GLN A 129 11.24 19.31 -0.49
#